data_AF-A0A963IZW0-F1
#
_entry.id   AF-A0A963IZW0-F1
#
_cell.length_a   1.000
_cell.length_b   1.000
_cell.length_c   1.000
_cell.angle_alpha   90.00
_cell.angle_beta   90.00
_cell.angle_gamma   90.00
#
_symmetry.space_group_name_H-M   'P 1'
#
loop_
_entity.id
_entity.type
_entity.pdbx_description
1 polymer ?
#
loop_
_entity_poly.entity_id
_entity_poly.type
_entity_poly.pdbx_seq_one_letter_code
_entity_poly.pdbx_strand_id
1 'polypeptide(L)'
;MLGSSGGVQDAGGKQPTLYDLPLEKKIERASVIIVTRFEAVADGRRRAVVAEILKRDPGVRFQYQVGDEYPSASYYPKDGEDRGEGSVVFFEGASADMRYSTTFRGDRVSGLGDIPLKLFRDKCTQTGD
;
A
#
# COMPACT_ATOMS: atom_id res chain seq x y z
N MET A 1 -29.95 -21.48 41.54
CA MET A 1 -28.55 -21.45 41.10
C MET A 1 -28.49 -20.67 39.80
N LEU A 2 -27.95 -19.46 39.83
CA LEU A 2 -27.75 -18.59 38.66
C LEU A 2 -26.31 -18.82 38.18
N GLY A 3 -26.15 -19.42 37.00
CA GLY A 3 -24.86 -19.62 36.36
C GLY A 3 -24.58 -18.48 35.38
N SER A 4 -23.53 -17.72 35.67
CA SER A 4 -22.92 -16.73 34.78
C SER A 4 -22.49 -17.35 33.45
N SER A 5 -22.79 -16.67 32.35
CA SER A 5 -21.92 -16.69 31.17
C SER A 5 -21.67 -15.24 30.78
N GLY A 6 -20.46 -14.78 31.09
CA GLY A 6 -20.00 -13.43 30.77
C GLY A 6 -19.85 -13.30 29.26
N GLY A 7 -20.71 -12.50 28.65
CA GLY A 7 -20.45 -11.94 27.32
C GLY A 7 -19.28 -10.97 27.46
N VAL A 8 -18.16 -11.29 26.81
CA VAL A 8 -17.12 -10.30 26.54
C VAL A 8 -17.73 -9.30 25.56
N GLN A 9 -18.03 -8.13 26.10
CA GLN A 9 -18.43 -6.94 25.35
C GLN A 9 -17.24 -6.55 24.46
N ASP A 10 -17.39 -6.67 23.15
CA ASP A 10 -16.44 -6.07 22.21
C ASP A 10 -16.66 -4.55 22.25
N ALA A 11 -15.77 -3.88 22.96
CA ALA A 11 -15.75 -2.44 23.09
C ALA A 11 -15.58 -1.82 21.71
N GLY A 12 -16.41 -0.82 21.38
CA GLY A 12 -16.39 -0.06 20.12
C GLY A 12 -15.11 0.76 19.89
N GLY A 13 -13.97 0.09 19.82
CA GLY A 13 -12.69 0.66 19.41
C GLY A 13 -12.63 0.74 17.89
N LYS A 14 -12.39 1.94 17.37
CA LYS A 14 -12.09 2.16 15.95
C LYS A 14 -10.92 1.25 15.56
N GLN A 15 -11.12 0.34 14.62
CA GLN A 15 -10.03 -0.50 14.11
C GLN A 15 -8.83 0.39 13.70
N PRO A 16 -7.59 0.02 14.02
CA PRO A 16 -6.41 0.81 13.68
C PRO A 16 -6.30 0.99 12.17
N THR A 17 -5.76 2.12 11.72
CA THR A 17 -5.55 2.36 10.29
C THR A 17 -4.36 1.54 9.79
N LEU A 18 -4.26 1.29 8.48
CA LEU A 18 -3.05 0.68 7.92
C LEU A 18 -1.78 1.48 8.26
N TYR A 19 -1.86 2.78 8.53
CA TYR A 19 -0.69 3.58 8.90
C TYR A 19 -0.05 3.08 10.21
N ASP A 20 -0.86 2.68 11.18
CA ASP A 20 -0.42 2.34 12.54
C ASP A 20 0.03 0.88 12.72
N LEU A 21 -0.22 0.04 11.70
CA LEU A 21 0.08 -1.39 11.78
C LEU A 21 1.57 -1.69 11.54
N PRO A 22 2.13 -2.75 12.15
CA PRO A 22 3.40 -3.33 11.71
C PRO A 22 3.34 -3.77 10.25
N LEU A 23 4.49 -3.80 9.56
CA LEU A 23 4.60 -4.13 8.13
C LEU A 23 3.83 -5.40 7.75
N GLU A 24 4.05 -6.48 8.48
CA GLU A 24 3.43 -7.79 8.21
C GLU A 24 1.91 -7.70 8.27
N LYS A 25 1.37 -6.95 9.25
CA LYS A 25 -0.07 -6.72 9.37
C LYS A 25 -0.62 -5.78 8.30
N LYS A 26 0.17 -4.82 7.80
CA LYS A 26 -0.20 -4.03 6.62
C LYS A 26 -0.34 -4.91 5.38
N ILE A 27 0.62 -5.81 5.15
CA ILE A 27 0.63 -6.72 3.99
C ILE A 27 -0.54 -7.70 4.07
N GLU A 28 -0.76 -8.31 5.23
CA GLU A 28 -1.87 -9.25 5.48
C GLU A 28 -3.22 -8.59 5.20
N ARG A 29 -3.44 -7.39 5.76
CA ARG A 29 -4.72 -6.69 5.68
C ARG A 29 -4.99 -6.01 4.33
N ALA A 30 -3.94 -5.67 3.58
CA ALA A 30 -4.12 -5.05 2.28
C ALA A 30 -4.70 -6.04 1.27
N SER A 31 -5.80 -5.64 0.65
CA SER A 31 -6.48 -6.38 -0.42
C SER A 31 -5.74 -6.31 -1.75
N VAL A 32 -5.02 -5.21 -2.00
CA VAL A 32 -4.14 -5.02 -3.16
C VAL A 32 -2.91 -4.26 -2.71
N ILE A 33 -1.75 -4.62 -3.25
CA ILE A 33 -0.51 -3.88 -3.10
C ILE A 33 0.10 -3.70 -4.48
N ILE A 34 0.41 -2.45 -4.83
CA ILE A 34 1.10 -2.12 -6.09
C ILE A 34 2.40 -1.38 -5.82
N VAL A 35 3.31 -1.48 -6.78
CA VAL A 35 4.48 -0.60 -6.92
C VAL A 35 4.24 0.30 -8.13
N THR A 36 4.45 1.60 -7.93
CA THR A 36 4.44 2.60 -9.00
C THR A 36 5.84 3.15 -9.23
N ARG A 37 6.13 3.65 -10.42
CA ARG A 37 7.34 4.44 -10.73
C ARG A 37 6.97 5.83 -11.22
N PHE A 38 7.74 6.82 -10.81
CA PHE A 38 7.58 8.18 -11.28
C PHE A 38 8.29 8.38 -12.62
N GLU A 39 7.54 8.88 -13.59
CA GLU A 39 8.06 9.27 -14.89
C GLU A 39 7.92 10.78 -15.06
N ALA A 40 8.95 11.43 -15.59
CA ALA A 40 8.85 12.83 -15.97
C ALA A 40 8.01 12.94 -17.24
N VAL A 41 7.05 13.85 -17.25
CA VAL A 41 6.30 14.24 -18.45
C VAL A 41 6.55 15.71 -18.79
N ALA A 42 6.25 16.10 -20.03
CA ALA A 42 6.68 17.37 -20.62
C ALA A 42 6.18 18.63 -19.89
N ASP A 43 5.10 18.53 -19.12
CA ASP A 43 4.49 19.61 -18.33
C ASP A 43 5.17 19.81 -16.95
N GLY A 44 6.26 19.09 -16.67
CA GLY A 44 6.95 19.12 -15.38
C GLY A 44 6.29 18.25 -14.30
N ARG A 45 5.16 17.59 -14.59
CA ARG A 45 4.53 16.63 -13.70
C ARG A 45 5.38 15.36 -13.60
N ARG A 46 5.34 14.73 -12.43
CA ARG A 46 5.76 13.35 -12.21
C ARG A 46 4.53 12.48 -12.19
N ARG A 47 4.31 11.70 -13.25
CA ARG A 47 3.22 10.72 -13.29
C ARG A 47 3.65 9.43 -12.60
N ALA A 48 2.79 8.84 -11.80
CA ALA A 48 3.02 7.55 -11.18
C ALA A 48 2.43 6.46 -12.07
N VAL A 49 3.27 5.58 -12.62
CA VAL A 49 2.86 4.47 -13.48
C VAL A 49 2.95 3.17 -12.71
N VAL A 50 1.92 2.34 -12.74
CA VAL A 50 1.91 1.02 -12.10
C VAL A 50 2.98 0.15 -12.75
N ALA A 51 4.03 -0.16 -12.00
CA ALA A 51 5.13 -1.01 -12.47
C ALA A 51 4.88 -2.48 -12.14
N GLU A 52 4.29 -2.76 -10.97
CA GLU A 52 4.07 -4.12 -10.47
C GLU A 52 2.80 -4.18 -9.62
N ILE A 53 2.10 -5.32 -9.65
CA ILE A 53 1.05 -5.69 -8.71
C ILE A 53 1.60 -6.83 -7.86
N LEU A 54 1.89 -6.56 -6.59
CA LEU A 54 2.57 -7.51 -5.70
C LEU A 54 1.59 -8.43 -4.98
N LYS A 55 0.37 -7.95 -4.72
CA LYS A 55 -0.70 -8.70 -4.06
C LYS A 55 -2.03 -8.27 -4.63
N ARG A 56 -2.93 -9.23 -4.81
CA ARG A 56 -4.34 -9.00 -5.12
C ARG A 56 -5.17 -10.16 -4.58
N ASP A 57 -6.02 -9.89 -3.61
CA ASP A 57 -6.90 -10.92 -3.05
C ASP A 57 -7.97 -11.34 -4.07
N PRO A 58 -8.41 -12.62 -4.05
CA PRO A 58 -9.49 -13.10 -4.89
C PRO A 58 -10.77 -12.28 -4.72
N GLY A 59 -11.46 -11.98 -5.83
CA GLY A 59 -12.74 -11.27 -5.81
C GLY A 59 -12.65 -9.75 -5.59
N VAL A 60 -11.46 -9.19 -5.37
CA VAL A 60 -11.27 -7.73 -5.24
C VAL A 60 -11.38 -7.04 -6.60
N ARG A 61 -12.20 -6.00 -6.65
CA ARG A 61 -12.31 -5.10 -7.80
C ARG A 61 -11.16 -4.10 -7.76
N PHE A 62 -10.22 -4.27 -8.68
CA PHE A 62 -9.10 -3.37 -8.88
C PHE A 62 -9.00 -3.05 -10.36
N GLN A 63 -9.04 -1.76 -10.69
CA GLN A 63 -9.23 -1.27 -12.07
C GLN A 63 -7.92 -0.98 -12.82
N TYR A 64 -6.78 -1.00 -12.12
CA TYR A 64 -5.48 -0.69 -12.72
C TYR A 64 -4.72 -1.98 -13.08
N GLN A 65 -3.97 -1.92 -14.16
CA GLN A 65 -3.00 -2.93 -14.58
C GLN A 65 -1.58 -2.33 -14.67
N VAL A 66 -0.58 -3.19 -14.82
CA VAL A 66 0.80 -2.74 -15.08
C VAL A 66 0.84 -1.90 -16.36
N GLY A 67 1.48 -0.74 -16.29
CA GLY A 67 1.56 0.25 -17.36
C GLY A 67 0.54 1.40 -17.24
N ASP A 68 -0.49 1.26 -16.41
CA ASP A 68 -1.46 2.33 -16.22
C ASP A 68 -0.90 3.47 -15.35
N GLU A 69 -1.35 4.69 -15.60
CA GLU A 69 -1.15 5.77 -14.64
C GLU A 69 -2.04 5.55 -13.41
N TYR A 70 -1.47 5.74 -12.22
CA TYR A 70 -2.17 5.87 -10.96
C TYR A 70 -2.19 7.35 -10.54
N PRO A 71 -3.24 8.12 -10.88
CA PRO A 71 -3.21 9.58 -10.79
C PRO A 71 -3.03 10.09 -9.36
N SER A 72 -3.53 9.36 -8.35
CA SER A 72 -3.47 9.77 -6.94
C SER A 72 -2.06 9.81 -6.35
N ALA A 73 -1.08 9.14 -6.97
CA ALA A 73 0.33 9.24 -6.56
C ALA A 73 1.14 10.19 -7.45
N SER A 74 0.56 10.70 -8.54
CA SER A 74 1.21 11.65 -9.42
C SER A 74 1.25 13.04 -8.79
N TYR A 75 2.28 13.83 -9.07
CA TYR A 75 2.46 15.14 -8.43
C TYR A 75 3.27 16.11 -9.29
N TYR A 76 3.18 17.40 -8.97
CA TYR A 76 4.11 18.41 -9.45
C TYR A 76 5.16 18.64 -8.37
N PRO A 77 6.45 18.38 -8.64
CA PRO A 77 7.51 18.60 -7.67
C PRO A 77 7.66 20.09 -7.38
N LYS A 78 7.85 20.46 -6.11
CA LYS A 78 8.37 21.78 -5.72
C LYS A 78 9.88 21.85 -5.98
N ASP A 79 10.43 23.06 -6.03
CA ASP A 79 11.88 23.24 -6.14
C ASP A 79 12.61 22.50 -5.01
N GLY A 80 13.55 21.63 -5.39
CA GLY A 80 14.30 20.78 -4.46
C GLY A 80 13.54 19.59 -3.88
N GLU A 81 12.27 19.37 -4.25
CA GLU A 81 11.48 18.21 -3.81
C GLU A 81 11.83 16.96 -4.62
N ASP A 82 12.36 15.96 -3.94
CA ASP A 82 12.60 14.63 -4.50
C ASP A 82 11.86 13.56 -3.67
N ARG A 83 10.87 12.92 -4.28
CA ARG A 83 10.06 11.83 -3.69
C ARG A 83 10.61 10.44 -4.03
N GLY A 84 11.83 10.34 -4.55
CA GLY A 84 12.43 9.08 -4.98
C GLY A 84 11.92 8.62 -6.34
N GLU A 85 12.07 7.33 -6.65
CA GLU A 85 11.73 6.80 -7.98
C GLU A 85 10.29 6.28 -8.09
N GLY A 86 9.54 6.21 -6.99
CA GLY A 86 8.16 5.72 -7.01
C GLY A 86 7.57 5.46 -5.63
N SER A 87 6.41 4.81 -5.62
CA SER A 87 5.66 4.52 -4.39
C SER A 87 5.16 3.09 -4.32
N VAL A 88 5.10 2.55 -3.11
CA VAL A 88 4.29 1.39 -2.75
C VAL A 88 2.92 1.90 -2.28
N VAL A 89 1.83 1.31 -2.77
CA VAL A 89 0.47 1.71 -2.41
C VAL A 89 -0.32 0.49 -1.94
N PHE A 90 -0.97 0.64 -0.79
CA PHE A 90 -1.78 -0.38 -0.12
C PHE A 90 -3.25 0.01 -0.21
N PHE A 91 -4.06 -0.93 -0.68
CA PHE A 91 -5.50 -0.78 -0.81
C PHE A 91 -6.22 -1.76 0.10
N GLU A 92 -7.37 -1.37 0.63
CA GLU A 92 -8.18 -2.20 1.54
C GLU A 92 -9.62 -2.33 1.05
N GLY A 93 -10.21 -3.51 1.29
CA GLY A 93 -11.61 -3.80 1.00
C GLY A 93 -11.89 -4.28 -0.42
N ALA A 94 -13.13 -4.72 -0.65
CA ALA A 94 -13.57 -5.34 -1.90
C ALA A 94 -13.50 -4.42 -3.14
N SER A 95 -13.49 -3.10 -2.92
CA SER A 95 -13.35 -2.10 -3.98
C SER A 95 -11.94 -1.50 -4.07
N ALA A 96 -10.97 -2.04 -3.32
CA ALA A 96 -9.59 -1.59 -3.28
C ALA A 96 -9.47 -0.07 -3.05
N ASP A 97 -9.94 0.42 -1.90
CA ASP A 97 -9.76 1.82 -1.53
C ASP A 97 -8.31 2.05 -1.06
N MET A 98 -7.65 3.10 -1.54
CA MET A 98 -6.29 3.43 -1.07
C MET A 98 -6.34 3.83 0.41
N ARG A 99 -5.54 3.16 1.25
CA ARG A 99 -5.48 3.41 2.70
C ARG A 99 -4.10 3.80 3.19
N TYR A 100 -3.04 3.44 2.48
CA TYR A 100 -1.68 3.80 2.84
C TYR A 100 -0.79 3.81 1.60
N SER A 101 0.17 4.72 1.56
CA SER A 101 1.23 4.71 0.55
C SER A 101 2.50 5.29 1.12
N THR A 102 3.62 4.91 0.52
CA THR A 102 4.93 5.42 0.90
C THR A 102 5.88 5.31 -0.28
N THR A 103 6.91 6.16 -0.29
CA THR A 103 7.87 6.25 -1.40
C THR A 103 9.03 5.27 -1.25
N PHE A 104 9.76 5.01 -2.33
CA PHE A 104 11.05 4.34 -2.27
C PHE A 104 12.13 5.14 -3.00
N ARG A 105 13.37 5.04 -2.49
CA ARG A 105 14.57 5.58 -3.14
C ARG A 105 15.61 4.47 -3.31
N GLY A 106 16.13 4.27 -4.51
CA GLY A 106 17.04 3.18 -4.84
C GLY A 106 16.44 1.82 -4.51
N ASP A 107 17.04 1.12 -3.55
CA ASP A 107 16.58 -0.18 -3.08
C ASP A 107 15.75 -0.12 -1.78
N ARG A 108 15.42 1.06 -1.23
CA ARG A 108 14.78 1.20 0.09
C ARG A 108 13.37 1.77 0.04
N VAL A 109 12.44 1.11 0.71
CA VAL A 109 11.08 1.63 0.91
C VAL A 109 11.01 2.45 2.20
N SER A 110 10.91 3.77 2.04
CA SER A 110 10.74 4.69 3.17
C SER A 110 9.42 4.42 3.90
N GLY A 111 9.32 4.80 5.18
CA GLY A 111 8.09 4.63 5.96
C GLY A 111 7.75 3.18 6.35
N LEU A 112 8.52 2.19 5.88
CA LEU A 112 8.44 0.77 6.26
C LEU A 112 9.75 0.29 6.90
N GLY A 113 10.39 1.15 7.68
CA GLY A 113 11.68 0.85 8.34
C GLY A 113 12.84 0.66 7.36
N ASP A 114 12.81 1.33 6.21
CA ASP A 114 13.83 1.26 5.15
C ASP A 114 14.13 -0.17 4.69
N ILE A 115 13.09 -1.00 4.67
CA ILE A 115 13.15 -2.36 4.15
C ILE A 115 13.64 -2.36 2.69
N PRO A 116 14.52 -3.31 2.30
CA PRO A 116 14.86 -3.49 0.89
C PRO A 116 13.60 -3.77 0.04
N LEU A 117 13.44 -3.10 -1.09
CA LEU A 117 12.31 -3.29 -2.00
C LEU A 117 12.20 -4.75 -2.44
N LYS A 118 13.32 -5.44 -2.65
CA LYS A 118 13.34 -6.88 -2.93
C LYS A 118 12.70 -7.70 -1.80
N LEU A 119 13.12 -7.46 -0.54
CA LEU A 119 12.57 -8.18 0.61
C LEU A 119 11.09 -7.87 0.83
N PHE A 120 10.67 -6.63 0.56
CA PHE A 120 9.25 -6.25 0.60
C PHE A 120 8.43 -7.04 -0.43
N ARG A 121 8.92 -7.17 -1.67
CA ARG A 121 8.28 -8.01 -2.69
C ARG A 121 8.15 -9.46 -2.23
N ASP A 122 9.24 -10.03 -1.71
CA ASP A 122 9.28 -11.41 -1.22
C ASP A 122 8.25 -11.64 -0.09
N LYS A 123 8.05 -10.66 0.81
CA LYS A 123 7.02 -10.74 1.86
C LYS A 123 5.59 -10.66 1.33
N CYS A 124 5.35 -9.93 0.24
CA CYS A 124 4.02 -9.83 -0.36
C CYS A 124 3.59 -11.13 -1.04
N THR A 125 4.53 -11.87 -1.64
CA THR A 125 4.22 -13.13 -2.33
C THR A 125 4.00 -14.29 -1.36
N GLN A 126 4.69 -14.31 -0.22
CA GLN A 126 4.56 -15.35 0.82
C GLN A 126 3.23 -15.36 1.57
N THR A 127 2.39 -14.33 1.41
CA THR A 127 1.07 -14.24 2.06
C THR A 127 -0.08 -14.62 1.13
N GLY A 128 0.23 -15.08 -0.09
CA GLY A 128 -0.75 -15.42 -1.14
C GLY A 128 -0.96 -16.92 -1.41
N ASP A 129 -0.38 -17.81 -0.59
CA ASP A 129 -0.60 -19.28 -0.65
C ASP A 129 -1.60 -19.75 0.42
#